data_AF-A0A5R9NV52-F1
#
_entry.id   AF-A0A5R9NV52-F1
#
_cell.length_a   1.000
_cell.length_b   1.000
_cell.length_c   1.000
_cell.angle_alpha   90.00
_cell.angle_beta   90.00
_cell.angle_gamma   90.00
#
_symmetry.space_group_name_H-M   'P 1'
#
loop_
_entity.id
_entity.type
_entity.pdbx_description
1 polymer ?
#
loop_
_entity_poly.entity_id
_entity_poly.type
_entity_poly.pdbx_seq_one_letter_code
_entity_poly.pdbx_strand_id
1 'polypeptide(L)'
;MTIEDDLSRIAEQEQALSFDAFDLTTAWQLGKLLQELGTERGLGIAIDVTLHSMPVFYAALPGVTPDNVNWVRRKRNMVLRYFRSSYASGLKLRRDGKTVEDNGLDGADYAPHGGSFPINVKGTGCIGAVTVSGLPQRDDHNLVVEALALMLAKDLDTLRLSAL
;
A
#
# COMPACT_ATOMS: atom_id res chain seq x y z
N MET A 1 9.47 3.78 -17.90
CA MET A 1 10.23 2.76 -17.16
C MET A 1 9.66 1.38 -17.48
N THR A 2 10.47 0.33 -17.41
CA THR A 2 10.01 -1.05 -17.62
C THR A 2 9.33 -1.61 -16.36
N ILE A 3 8.62 -2.73 -16.50
CA ILE A 3 8.04 -3.43 -15.34
C ILE A 3 9.16 -3.90 -14.39
N GLU A 4 10.30 -4.29 -14.96
CA GLU A 4 11.50 -4.72 -14.23
C GLU A 4 12.09 -3.60 -13.38
N ASP A 5 12.20 -2.38 -13.93
CA ASP A 5 12.68 -1.20 -13.21
C ASP A 5 11.79 -0.89 -12.00
N ASP A 6 10.47 -0.93 -12.20
CA ASP A 6 9.49 -0.70 -11.12
C ASP A 6 9.57 -1.79 -10.04
N LEU A 7 9.64 -3.07 -10.44
CA LEU A 7 9.77 -4.18 -9.49
C LEU A 7 11.05 -4.08 -8.67
N SER A 8 12.17 -3.66 -9.28
CA SER A 8 13.43 -3.42 -8.58
C SER A 8 13.29 -2.27 -7.57
N ARG A 9 12.71 -1.14 -7.99
CA ARG A 9 12.51 0.01 -7.09
C ARG A 9 11.55 -0.32 -5.94
N ILE A 10 10.48 -1.06 -6.20
CA ILE A 10 9.53 -1.46 -5.15
C ILE A 10 10.19 -2.43 -4.16
N ALA A 11 11.07 -3.32 -4.61
CA ALA A 11 11.83 -4.16 -3.69
C ALA A 11 12.74 -3.32 -2.76
N GLU A 12 13.35 -2.25 -3.26
CA GLU A 12 14.11 -1.30 -2.42
C GLU A 12 13.20 -0.57 -1.42
N GLN A 13 12.01 -0.11 -1.85
CA GLN A 13 11.03 0.50 -0.96
C GLN A 13 10.65 -0.45 0.18
N GLU A 14 10.30 -1.70 -0.12
CA GLU A 14 9.85 -2.69 0.86
C GLU A 14 10.94 -3.05 1.88
N GLN A 15 12.22 -2.96 1.49
CA GLN A 15 13.35 -3.11 2.40
C GLN A 15 13.60 -1.85 3.24
N ALA A 16 13.62 -0.68 2.61
CA ALA A 16 13.95 0.59 3.26
C ALA A 16 12.86 1.06 4.25
N LEU A 17 11.60 0.77 3.95
CA LEU A 17 10.43 1.19 4.71
C LEU A 17 10.03 0.14 5.77
N SER A 18 10.97 -0.18 6.66
CA SER A 18 10.77 -1.09 7.79
C SER A 18 10.95 -0.36 9.12
N PHE A 19 10.00 -0.56 10.03
CA PHE A 19 9.97 0.03 11.36
C PHE A 19 10.86 -0.73 12.35
N ASP A 20 11.44 -0.02 13.32
CA ASP A 20 12.11 -0.64 14.46
C ASP A 20 11.11 -1.18 15.49
N ALA A 21 9.99 -0.45 15.67
CA ALA A 21 8.84 -0.85 16.47
C ALA A 21 7.57 -0.23 15.85
N PHE A 22 6.42 -0.90 16.04
CA PHE A 22 5.15 -0.41 15.51
C PHE A 22 4.01 -0.79 16.46
N ASP A 23 3.38 0.22 17.06
CA ASP A 23 2.25 0.07 17.97
C ASP A 23 0.98 0.76 17.43
N LEU A 24 -0.10 0.76 18.21
CA LEU A 24 -1.36 1.41 17.83
C LEU A 24 -1.23 2.93 17.69
N THR A 25 -0.32 3.57 18.44
CA THR A 25 -0.07 5.01 18.32
C THR A 25 0.58 5.32 16.98
N THR A 26 1.57 4.51 16.58
CA THR A 26 2.24 4.59 15.29
C THR A 26 1.24 4.33 14.15
N ALA A 27 0.36 3.35 14.31
CA ALA A 27 -0.71 3.09 13.34
C ALA A 27 -1.63 4.30 13.13
N TRP A 28 -2.04 4.94 14.23
CA TRP A 28 -2.89 6.13 14.18
C TRP A 28 -2.16 7.33 13.54
N GLN A 29 -0.88 7.53 13.87
CA GLN A 29 -0.07 8.60 13.27
C GLN A 29 0.11 8.39 11.75
N LEU A 30 0.34 7.16 11.30
CA LEU A 30 0.42 6.83 9.88
C LEU A 30 -0.89 7.12 9.15
N GLY A 31 -2.02 6.71 9.72
CA GLY A 31 -3.34 6.98 9.17
C GLY A 31 -3.65 8.48 9.12
N LYS A 32 -3.32 9.22 10.19
CA LYS A 32 -3.48 10.68 10.26
C LYS A 32 -2.64 11.40 9.21
N LEU A 33 -1.38 11.02 9.04
CA LEU A 33 -0.50 11.60 8.03
C LEU A 33 -1.08 11.43 6.61
N LEU A 34 -1.56 10.23 6.27
CA LEU A 34 -2.23 9.99 4.98
C LEU A 34 -3.49 10.83 4.80
N GLN A 35 -4.27 10.99 5.89
CA GLN A 35 -5.48 11.81 5.88
C GLN A 35 -5.16 13.30 5.67
N GLU A 36 -4.09 13.81 6.29
CA GLU A 36 -3.59 15.18 6.14
C GLU A 36 -3.11 15.40 4.69
N LEU A 37 -2.24 14.53 4.18
CA LEU A 37 -1.77 14.60 2.78
C LEU A 37 -2.93 14.57 1.78
N GLY A 38 -3.91 13.70 2.00
CA GLY A 38 -5.11 13.61 1.16
C GLY A 38 -5.96 14.88 1.22
N THR A 39 -6.12 15.46 2.40
CA THR A 39 -6.92 16.68 2.59
C THR A 39 -6.24 17.90 1.97
N GLU A 40 -4.95 18.10 2.24
CA GLU A 40 -4.15 19.21 1.71
C GLU A 40 -4.13 19.23 0.18
N ARG A 41 -4.16 18.04 -0.44
CA ARG A 41 -4.13 17.86 -1.89
C ARG A 41 -5.51 17.69 -2.53
N GLY A 42 -6.59 17.73 -1.74
CA GLY A 42 -7.96 17.57 -2.23
C GLY A 42 -8.25 16.21 -2.88
N LEU A 43 -7.67 15.12 -2.35
CA LEU A 43 -7.76 13.78 -2.92
C LEU A 43 -8.98 13.01 -2.41
N GLY A 44 -9.72 12.39 -3.33
CA GLY A 44 -10.82 11.47 -3.02
C GLY A 44 -10.35 10.06 -2.71
N ILE A 45 -9.78 9.85 -1.52
CA ILE A 45 -9.18 8.57 -1.12
C ILE A 45 -9.78 7.96 0.15
N ALA A 46 -9.82 6.63 0.18
CA ALA A 46 -10.08 5.84 1.37
C ALA A 46 -8.74 5.33 1.92
N ILE A 47 -8.57 5.37 3.23
CA ILE A 47 -7.34 5.03 3.95
C ILE A 47 -7.68 3.95 4.98
N ASP A 48 -6.85 2.92 5.07
CA ASP A 48 -6.92 1.83 6.04
C ASP A 48 -5.53 1.52 6.58
N VAL A 49 -5.45 1.34 7.91
CA VAL A 49 -4.33 0.67 8.55
C VAL A 49 -4.89 -0.54 9.29
N THR A 50 -4.39 -1.73 8.96
CA THR A 50 -4.81 -2.99 9.57
C THR A 50 -3.59 -3.72 10.11
N LEU A 51 -3.63 -4.13 11.38
CA LEU A 51 -2.66 -5.04 11.98
C LEU A 51 -3.26 -6.44 12.06
N HIS A 52 -2.66 -7.41 11.36
CA HIS A 52 -3.21 -8.76 11.18
C HIS A 52 -4.67 -8.76 10.69
N SER A 53 -5.63 -9.06 11.58
CA SER A 53 -7.08 -9.08 11.31
C SER A 53 -7.83 -7.88 11.89
N MET A 54 -7.13 -6.94 12.53
CA MET A 54 -7.72 -5.83 13.27
C MET A 54 -7.49 -4.50 12.52
N PRO A 55 -8.54 -3.87 11.98
CA PRO A 55 -8.48 -2.49 11.53
C PRO A 55 -8.20 -1.58 12.72
N VAL A 56 -7.18 -0.74 12.60
CA VAL A 56 -6.74 0.20 13.65
C VAL A 56 -6.89 1.66 13.23
N PHE A 57 -7.10 1.90 11.93
CA PHE A 57 -7.46 3.20 11.38
C PHE A 57 -8.29 3.02 10.11
N TYR A 58 -9.34 3.83 9.95
CA TYR A 58 -10.04 4.00 8.68
C TYR A 58 -10.48 5.45 8.51
N ALA A 59 -10.28 6.00 7.31
CA ALA A 59 -10.81 7.31 6.93
C ALA A 59 -11.28 7.30 5.48
N ALA A 60 -12.40 7.96 5.23
CA ALA A 60 -12.95 8.22 3.91
C ALA A 60 -12.93 9.73 3.67
N LEU A 61 -12.16 10.21 2.68
CA LEU A 61 -12.15 11.62 2.30
C LEU A 61 -13.25 11.93 1.27
N PRO A 62 -13.71 13.19 1.15
CA PRO A 62 -14.69 13.58 0.16
C PRO A 62 -14.30 13.14 -1.26
N GLY A 63 -15.23 12.50 -1.97
CA GLY A 63 -15.01 11.97 -3.32
C GLY A 63 -14.92 10.45 -3.41
N VAL A 64 -14.77 9.72 -2.29
CA VAL A 64 -14.89 8.26 -2.28
C VAL A 64 -16.34 7.78 -2.29
N THR A 65 -16.52 6.51 -2.63
CA THR A 65 -17.81 5.80 -2.60
C THR A 65 -17.71 4.55 -1.71
N PRO A 66 -18.84 3.89 -1.37
CA PRO A 66 -18.80 2.62 -0.64
C PRO A 66 -17.97 1.51 -1.32
N ASP A 67 -17.77 1.57 -2.66
CA ASP A 67 -16.94 0.59 -3.38
C ASP A 67 -15.47 0.64 -2.93
N ASN A 68 -14.97 1.80 -2.50
CA ASN A 68 -13.60 1.95 -2.02
C ASN A 68 -13.28 1.02 -0.84
N VAL A 69 -14.26 0.69 0.02
CA VAL A 69 -14.08 -0.27 1.12
C VAL A 69 -13.71 -1.66 0.59
N ASN A 70 -14.35 -2.09 -0.50
CA ASN A 70 -14.06 -3.37 -1.13
C ASN A 70 -12.68 -3.37 -1.80
N TRP A 71 -12.30 -2.28 -2.46
CA TRP A 71 -10.95 -2.13 -3.00
C TRP A 71 -9.88 -2.18 -1.93
N VAL A 72 -10.06 -1.45 -0.83
CA VAL A 72 -9.16 -1.48 0.33
C VAL A 72 -8.99 -2.91 0.83
N ARG A 73 -10.09 -3.63 1.09
CA ARG A 73 -10.07 -5.03 1.53
C ARG A 73 -9.27 -5.92 0.56
N ARG A 74 -9.55 -5.85 -0.73
CA ARG A 74 -8.94 -6.72 -1.76
C ARG A 74 -7.46 -6.43 -1.99
N LYS A 75 -7.04 -5.16 -1.95
CA LYS A 75 -5.61 -4.78 -2.04
C LYS A 75 -4.86 -5.22 -0.79
N ARG A 76 -5.41 -5.00 0.41
CA ARG A 76 -4.86 -5.47 1.69
C ARG A 76 -4.65 -6.97 1.70
N ASN A 77 -5.62 -7.74 1.21
CA ASN A 77 -5.52 -9.20 1.17
C ASN A 77 -4.31 -9.68 0.34
N MET A 78 -3.93 -8.98 -0.73
CA MET A 78 -2.70 -9.28 -1.47
C MET A 78 -1.46 -9.14 -0.57
N VAL A 79 -1.38 -8.04 0.19
CA VAL A 79 -0.27 -7.77 1.10
C VAL A 79 -0.19 -8.81 2.21
N LEU A 80 -1.32 -9.10 2.87
CA LEU A 80 -1.35 -10.08 3.96
C LEU A 80 -1.09 -11.52 3.48
N ARG A 81 -1.35 -11.82 2.20
CA ARG A 81 -1.06 -13.12 1.60
C ARG A 81 0.40 -13.30 1.19
N TYR A 82 1.00 -12.26 0.61
CA TYR A 82 2.32 -12.37 -0.03
C TYR A 82 3.44 -11.62 0.71
N PHE A 83 3.11 -10.81 1.71
CA PHE A 83 4.03 -9.90 2.41
C PHE A 83 4.80 -8.99 1.43
N ARG A 84 4.12 -8.61 0.35
CA ARG A 84 4.59 -7.72 -0.71
C ARG A 84 3.50 -6.71 -1.01
N SER A 85 3.88 -5.51 -1.43
CA SER A 85 2.93 -4.50 -1.89
C SER A 85 1.99 -5.08 -2.96
N SER A 86 0.75 -4.61 -2.96
CA SER A 86 -0.24 -5.04 -3.94
C SER A 86 0.16 -4.64 -5.36
N TYR A 87 0.94 -3.56 -5.52
CA TYR A 87 1.47 -3.13 -6.80
C TYR A 87 2.57 -4.06 -7.33
N ALA A 88 3.55 -4.46 -6.50
CA ALA A 88 4.56 -5.45 -6.90
C ALA A 88 3.91 -6.76 -7.35
N SER A 89 2.88 -7.20 -6.64
CA SER A 89 2.12 -8.40 -7.00
C SER A 89 1.46 -8.27 -8.37
N GLY A 90 0.84 -7.12 -8.67
CA GLY A 90 0.23 -6.83 -9.98
C GLY A 90 1.23 -6.73 -11.12
N LEU A 91 2.36 -6.06 -10.90
CA LEU A 91 3.43 -5.96 -11.88
C LEU A 91 4.04 -7.32 -12.19
N LYS A 92 4.27 -8.16 -11.17
CA LYS A 92 4.74 -9.53 -11.36
C LYS A 92 3.76 -10.38 -12.17
N LEU A 93 2.47 -10.34 -11.82
CA LEU A 93 1.43 -11.05 -12.57
C LEU A 93 1.38 -10.60 -14.03
N ARG A 94 1.45 -9.28 -14.27
CA ARG A 94 1.46 -8.71 -15.63
C ARG A 94 2.69 -9.17 -16.42
N ARG A 95 3.87 -9.12 -15.84
CA ARG A 95 5.12 -9.60 -16.46
C ARG A 95 5.02 -11.08 -16.83
N ASP A 96 4.43 -11.88 -15.96
CA ASP A 96 4.29 -13.32 -16.14
C ASP A 96 3.10 -13.70 -17.05
N GLY A 97 2.29 -12.73 -17.51
CA GLY A 97 1.09 -12.96 -18.31
C GLY A 97 -0.02 -13.69 -17.56
N LYS A 98 -0.11 -13.48 -16.24
CA LYS A 98 -1.01 -14.21 -15.32
C LYS A 98 -2.04 -13.31 -14.65
N THR A 99 -3.06 -13.93 -14.08
CA THR A 99 -4.03 -13.30 -13.17
C THR A 99 -3.91 -13.87 -11.75
N VAL A 100 -4.74 -13.38 -10.81
CA VAL A 100 -4.74 -13.91 -9.44
C VAL A 100 -5.31 -15.33 -9.37
N GLU A 101 -6.21 -15.68 -10.30
CA GLU A 101 -6.84 -16.99 -10.44
C GLU A 101 -5.82 -18.07 -10.81
N ASP A 102 -4.80 -17.74 -11.62
CA ASP A 102 -3.68 -18.65 -11.92
C ASP A 102 -2.89 -19.07 -10.66
N ASN A 103 -3.01 -18.29 -9.58
CA ASN A 103 -2.42 -18.60 -8.27
C ASN A 103 -3.44 -19.19 -7.28
N GLY A 104 -4.65 -19.56 -7.75
CA GLY A 104 -5.73 -20.12 -6.93
C GLY A 104 -6.43 -19.10 -6.03
N LEU A 105 -6.35 -17.80 -6.36
CA LEU A 105 -7.04 -16.74 -5.63
C LEU A 105 -8.31 -16.30 -6.36
N ASP A 106 -9.32 -15.88 -5.60
CA ASP A 106 -10.55 -15.31 -6.17
C ASP A 106 -10.40 -13.80 -6.37
N GLY A 107 -10.60 -13.31 -7.59
CA GLY A 107 -10.63 -11.88 -7.90
C GLY A 107 -11.61 -11.07 -7.05
N ALA A 108 -12.68 -11.68 -6.53
CA ALA A 108 -13.61 -11.03 -5.59
C ALA A 108 -12.95 -10.63 -4.27
N ASP A 109 -11.92 -11.38 -3.83
CA ASP A 109 -11.22 -11.18 -2.56
C ASP A 109 -9.82 -10.61 -2.71
N TYR A 110 -9.25 -10.65 -3.92
CA TYR A 110 -7.87 -10.23 -4.19
C TYR A 110 -7.80 -9.25 -5.37
N ALA A 111 -7.16 -8.10 -5.14
CA ALA A 111 -6.95 -7.08 -6.17
C ALA A 111 -5.45 -6.75 -6.26
N PRO A 112 -4.75 -7.18 -7.33
CA PRO A 112 -3.32 -6.94 -7.50
C PRO A 112 -3.06 -5.55 -8.07
N HIS A 113 -3.63 -4.52 -7.45
CA HIS A 113 -3.54 -3.12 -7.87
C HIS A 113 -2.84 -2.31 -6.80
N GLY A 114 -2.03 -1.34 -7.19
CA GLY A 114 -1.28 -0.51 -6.24
C GLY A 114 -2.15 0.25 -5.25
N GLY A 115 -1.53 0.57 -4.11
CA GLY A 115 -2.18 1.25 -2.99
C GLY A 115 -2.16 0.49 -1.67
N SER A 116 -1.73 -0.77 -1.59
CA SER A 116 -1.51 -1.44 -0.31
C SER A 116 -0.05 -1.84 -0.14
N PHE A 117 0.50 -1.60 1.04
CA PHE A 117 1.92 -1.77 1.35
C PHE A 117 2.11 -2.47 2.72
N PRO A 118 3.07 -3.42 2.85
CA PRO A 118 3.30 -4.15 4.09
C PRO A 118 3.84 -3.24 5.19
N ILE A 119 3.31 -3.40 6.41
CA ILE A 119 3.89 -2.81 7.62
C ILE A 119 4.87 -3.83 8.18
N ASN A 120 6.16 -3.60 7.92
CA ASN A 120 7.24 -4.48 8.35
C ASN A 120 7.91 -3.96 9.63
N VAL A 121 8.15 -4.86 10.59
CA VAL A 121 8.96 -4.60 11.78
C VAL A 121 10.25 -5.42 11.70
N LYS A 122 11.40 -4.78 11.89
CA LYS A 122 12.71 -5.44 11.81
C LYS A 122 12.79 -6.60 12.82
N GLY A 123 13.28 -7.75 12.35
CA GLY A 123 13.35 -8.98 13.14
C GLY A 123 12.02 -9.72 13.35
N THR A 124 10.87 -9.12 12.98
CA THR A 124 9.54 -9.74 13.11
C THR A 124 8.92 -10.08 11.76
N GLY A 125 9.08 -9.20 10.76
CA GLY A 125 8.44 -9.33 9.44
C GLY A 125 7.17 -8.49 9.31
N CYS A 126 6.30 -8.89 8.38
CA CYS A 126 5.06 -8.17 8.08
C CYS A 126 4.01 -8.41 9.17
N ILE A 127 3.59 -7.35 9.86
CA ILE A 127 2.59 -7.40 10.94
C ILE A 127 1.21 -6.86 10.51
N GLY A 128 1.12 -6.30 9.32
CA GLY A 128 -0.08 -5.62 8.85
C GLY A 128 0.10 -4.97 7.49
N ALA A 129 -0.86 -4.14 7.11
CA ALA A 129 -0.80 -3.37 5.88
C ALA A 129 -1.39 -1.98 6.07
N VAL A 130 -0.83 -1.02 5.34
CA VAL A 130 -1.42 0.31 5.12
C VAL A 130 -1.95 0.35 3.69
N THR A 131 -3.16 0.88 3.51
CA THR A 131 -3.85 0.86 2.22
C THR A 131 -4.50 2.20 1.91
N VAL A 132 -4.32 2.66 0.67
CA VAL A 132 -4.99 3.78 0.04
C VAL A 132 -5.76 3.28 -1.18
N SER A 133 -6.97 3.82 -1.39
CA SER A 133 -7.74 3.57 -2.60
C SER A 133 -8.51 4.81 -3.04
N GLY A 134 -8.27 5.27 -4.26
CA GLY A 134 -9.06 6.33 -4.90
C GLY A 134 -8.37 6.99 -6.08
N LEU A 135 -7.05 6.82 -6.22
CA LEU A 135 -6.24 7.37 -7.31
C LEU A 135 -5.92 6.29 -8.36
N PRO A 136 -5.29 6.65 -9.50
CA PRO A 136 -4.62 5.67 -10.34
C PRO A 136 -3.66 4.81 -9.50
N GLN A 137 -3.59 3.51 -9.78
CA GLN A 137 -2.92 2.53 -8.91
C GLN A 137 -1.48 2.86 -8.50
N ARG A 138 -0.73 3.53 -9.40
CA ARG A 138 0.64 3.95 -9.17
C ARG A 138 0.72 5.13 -8.22
N ASP A 139 -0.25 6.05 -8.31
CA ASP A 139 -0.35 7.21 -7.43
C ASP A 139 -0.83 6.79 -6.04
N ASP A 140 -1.79 5.86 -5.96
CA ASP A 140 -2.17 5.21 -4.69
C ASP A 140 -0.94 4.58 -4.02
N HIS A 141 -0.11 3.84 -4.77
CA HIS A 141 1.14 3.24 -4.27
C HIS A 141 2.14 4.31 -3.81
N ASN A 142 2.40 5.32 -4.65
CA ASN A 142 3.35 6.38 -4.34
C ASN A 142 2.93 7.22 -3.13
N LEU A 143 1.62 7.46 -2.91
CA LEU A 143 1.14 8.18 -1.73
C LEU A 143 1.42 7.40 -0.43
N VAL A 144 1.26 6.08 -0.46
CA VAL A 144 1.61 5.23 0.69
C VAL A 144 3.12 5.23 0.94
N VAL A 145 3.93 5.10 -0.12
CA VAL A 145 5.40 5.18 -0.03
C VAL A 145 5.84 6.53 0.52
N GLU A 146 5.23 7.62 0.09
CA GLU A 146 5.50 8.97 0.58
C GLU A 146 5.22 9.09 2.08
N ALA A 147 4.03 8.68 2.54
CA ALA A 147 3.70 8.75 3.96
C ALA A 147 4.65 7.91 4.83
N LEU A 148 5.01 6.71 4.37
CA LEU A 148 5.97 5.85 5.06
C LEU A 148 7.38 6.47 5.05
N ALA A 149 7.83 7.05 3.94
CA ALA A 149 9.14 7.69 3.83
C ALA A 149 9.24 8.91 4.77
N LEU A 150 8.21 9.75 4.81
CA LEU A 150 8.13 10.88 5.74
C LEU A 150 8.18 10.41 7.19
N MET A 151 7.37 9.41 7.55
CA MET A 151 7.31 8.87 8.91
C MET A 151 8.63 8.22 9.36
N LEU A 152 9.35 7.57 8.44
CA LEU A 152 10.62 6.88 8.69
C LEU A 152 11.86 7.75 8.39
N ALA A 153 11.67 9.04 8.11
CA ALA A 153 12.71 10.00 7.73
C ALA A 153 13.63 9.46 6.60
N LYS A 154 13.03 8.88 5.56
CA LYS A 154 13.72 8.42 4.34
C LYS A 154 13.62 9.46 3.24
N ASP A 155 14.64 9.49 2.38
CA ASP A 155 14.65 10.36 1.21
C ASP A 155 13.66 9.83 0.15
N LEU A 156 12.54 10.57 -0.01
CA LEU A 156 11.48 10.22 -0.95
C LEU A 156 11.95 10.20 -2.40
N ASP A 157 12.91 11.05 -2.80
CA ASP A 157 13.36 11.12 -4.20
C ASP A 157 14.06 9.84 -4.63
N THR A 158 14.68 9.13 -3.67
CA THR A 158 15.29 7.82 -3.92
C THR A 158 14.27 6.68 -3.96
N LEU A 159 13.07 6.89 -3.43
CA LEU A 159 12.07 5.84 -3.25
C LEU A 159 10.91 5.94 -4.24
N ARG A 160 10.48 7.13 -4.65
CA ARG A 160 9.30 7.31 -5.50
C ARG A 160 9.45 6.62 -6.85
N LEU A 161 8.35 6.08 -7.38
CA LEU A 161 8.30 5.64 -8.77
C LEU A 161 7.99 6.86 -9.66
N SER A 162 8.79 7.13 -10.70
CA SER A 162 8.61 8.31 -11.57
C SER A 162 7.31 8.25 -12.39
N ALA A 163 6.62 9.37 -12.60
CA ALA A 163 5.38 9.38 -13.38
C ALA A 163 5.53 8.67 -14.74
N LEU A 164 4.47 7.95 -15.15
CA LEU A 164 4.41 7.27 -16.45
C LEU A 164 4.32 8.28 -17.60
#